data_AF-A0A1B6EN17-F1
#
_entry.id   AF-A0A1B6EN17-F1
#
_cell.length_a   1.000
_cell.length_b   1.000
_cell.length_c   1.000
_cell.angle_alpha   90.00
_cell.angle_beta   90.00
_cell.angle_gamma   90.00
#
_symmetry.space_group_name_H-M   'P 1'
#
loop_
_entity.id
_entity.type
_entity.pdbx_description
1 polymer ?
#
loop_
_entity_poly.entity_id
_entity_poly.type
_entity_poly.pdbx_seq_one_letter_code
_entity_poly.pdbx_strand_id
1 'polypeptide(L)'
;NVALLKLQKKIKFGKQVTPITLWPRTPHIGSEGFTTGWGTACDQNSEISRKAHLKKSFTIPVVIVQPRYCFVINNRTYLMCVSSTTKLSSSGCPMDIGGLLVISKRLAGLNLLTINRAFSVFTSISPYIPWIKSAAFRPHY
;
A
#
# COMPACT_ATOMS: atom_id res chain seq x y z
N ASN A 1 9.43 0.53 -8.10
CA ASN A 1 9.94 -0.71 -7.46
C ASN A 1 8.83 -1.74 -7.45
N VAL A 2 8.88 -2.72 -8.37
CA VAL A 2 7.88 -3.78 -8.47
C VAL A 2 8.62 -5.07 -8.84
N ALA A 3 8.25 -6.19 -8.22
CA ALA A 3 8.76 -7.52 -8.53
C ALA A 3 7.59 -8.50 -8.58
N LEU A 4 7.75 -9.59 -9.36
CA LEU A 4 6.81 -10.70 -9.40
C LEU A 4 7.49 -11.95 -8.84
N LEU A 5 6.72 -12.73 -8.08
CA LEU A 5 7.16 -13.98 -7.49
C LEU A 5 6.31 -15.12 -8.06
N LYS A 6 6.95 -16.12 -8.64
CA LYS A 6 6.29 -17.35 -9.08
C LYS A 6 6.25 -18.32 -7.92
N LEU A 7 5.05 -18.71 -7.52
CA LEU A 7 4.88 -19.72 -6.47
C LEU A 7 5.22 -21.11 -7.02
N GLN A 8 5.89 -21.93 -6.21
CA GLN A 8 6.25 -23.31 -6.56
C GLN A 8 5.00 -24.18 -6.79
N LYS A 9 3.94 -23.96 -5.99
CA LYS A 9 2.67 -24.66 -6.09
C LYS A 9 1.53 -23.67 -6.34
N LYS A 10 0.57 -24.08 -7.17
CA LYS A 10 -0.64 -23.29 -7.42
C LYS A 10 -1.47 -23.18 -6.14
N ILE A 11 -1.92 -21.97 -5.84
CA ILE A 11 -2.86 -21.72 -4.74
C ILE A 11 -4.28 -22.03 -5.23
N LYS A 12 -5.10 -22.64 -4.37
CA LYS A 12 -6.53 -22.80 -4.60
C LYS A 12 -7.26 -21.54 -4.11
N PHE A 13 -7.99 -20.87 -5.00
CA PHE A 13 -8.82 -19.74 -4.62
C PHE A 13 -10.08 -20.20 -3.88
N GLY A 14 -10.57 -19.38 -2.97
CA GLY A 14 -11.75 -19.65 -2.16
C GLY A 14 -12.14 -18.43 -1.34
N LYS A 15 -13.00 -18.61 -0.32
CA LYS A 15 -13.52 -17.49 0.49
C LYS A 15 -12.42 -16.67 1.20
N GLN A 16 -11.32 -17.33 1.59
CA GLN A 16 -10.21 -16.69 2.32
C GLN A 16 -9.08 -16.20 1.41
N VAL A 17 -8.97 -16.73 0.19
CA VAL A 17 -7.88 -16.40 -0.74
C VAL A 17 -8.46 -16.09 -2.10
N THR A 18 -8.44 -14.82 -2.47
CA THR A 18 -8.96 -14.33 -3.76
C THR A 18 -7.93 -13.44 -4.44
N PRO A 19 -7.85 -13.46 -5.77
CA PRO A 19 -7.01 -12.52 -6.51
C PRO A 19 -7.60 -11.10 -6.41
N ILE A 20 -6.73 -10.09 -6.43
CA ILE A 20 -7.12 -8.69 -6.51
C ILE A 20 -6.94 -8.18 -7.95
N THR A 21 -7.89 -7.38 -8.42
CA THR A 21 -7.77 -6.71 -9.72
C THR A 21 -6.78 -5.55 -9.64
N LEU A 22 -6.04 -5.30 -10.72
CA LEU A 22 -5.11 -4.17 -10.81
C LEU A 22 -5.87 -2.91 -11.24
N TRP A 23 -5.56 -1.78 -10.62
CA TRP A 23 -6.16 -0.51 -10.96
C TRP A 23 -5.52 0.06 -12.24
N PRO A 24 -6.31 0.38 -13.29
CA PRO A 24 -5.81 0.48 -14.67
C PRO A 24 -5.06 1.76 -15.01
N ARG A 25 -5.16 2.82 -14.19
CA ARG A 25 -4.62 4.16 -14.47
C ARG A 25 -4.07 4.78 -13.18
N THR A 26 -3.14 5.72 -13.25
CA THR A 26 -2.69 6.40 -12.02
C THR A 26 -3.89 7.10 -11.36
N PRO A 27 -4.24 6.77 -10.11
CA PRO A 27 -5.31 7.46 -9.38
C PRO A 27 -5.06 8.98 -9.27
N HIS A 28 -6.14 9.75 -9.22
CA HIS A 28 -6.06 11.21 -9.09
C HIS A 28 -5.80 11.64 -7.64
N ILE A 29 -5.22 12.84 -7.46
CA ILE A 29 -5.16 13.49 -6.15
C ILE A 29 -6.58 13.65 -5.61
N GLY A 30 -6.76 13.42 -4.31
CA GLY A 30 -8.06 13.36 -3.64
C GLY A 30 -8.75 12.00 -3.72
N SER A 31 -8.24 11.04 -4.50
CA SER A 31 -8.80 9.68 -4.49
C SER A 31 -8.65 9.06 -3.10
N GLU A 32 -9.75 8.57 -2.55
CA GLU A 32 -9.78 7.85 -1.29
C GLU A 32 -9.61 6.35 -1.50
N GLY A 33 -9.08 5.69 -0.48
CA GLY A 33 -8.92 4.25 -0.48
C GLY A 33 -8.57 3.75 0.91
N PHE A 34 -8.00 2.56 0.95
CA PHE A 34 -7.51 1.96 2.17
C PHE A 34 -6.10 1.42 1.97
N THR A 35 -5.32 1.47 3.03
CA THR A 35 -4.09 0.69 3.12
C THR A 35 -4.23 -0.41 4.16
N THR A 36 -3.62 -1.55 3.88
CA THR A 36 -3.64 -2.71 4.77
C THR A 36 -2.25 -3.31 4.92
N GLY A 37 -1.98 -3.85 6.10
CA GLY A 37 -0.70 -4.46 6.43
C GLY A 37 -0.71 -5.07 7.82
N TRP A 38 0.48 -5.48 8.27
CA TRP A 38 0.72 -5.99 9.62
C TRP A 38 1.65 -5.03 10.34
N GLY A 39 1.14 -4.37 11.38
CA GLY A 39 1.86 -3.36 12.16
C GLY A 39 2.03 -3.80 13.60
N THR A 40 2.93 -3.12 14.31
CA THR A 40 3.15 -3.30 15.74
C THR A 40 1.88 -2.96 16.52
N ALA A 41 1.47 -3.83 17.43
CA ALA A 41 0.35 -3.54 18.32
C ALA A 41 0.70 -2.40 19.28
N CYS A 42 -0.18 -1.40 19.34
CA CYS A 42 -0.10 -0.27 20.26
C CYS A 42 -1.00 -0.54 21.46
N ASP A 43 -0.59 -0.10 22.64
CA ASP A 43 -1.47 -0.07 23.80
C ASP A 43 -2.39 1.16 23.75
N GLN A 44 -3.38 1.21 24.66
CA GLN A 44 -4.41 2.26 24.69
C GLN A 44 -3.82 3.68 24.83
N ASN A 45 -2.61 3.79 25.40
CA ASN A 45 -1.89 5.05 25.56
C ASN A 45 -1.05 5.43 24.34
N SER A 46 -1.22 4.74 23.21
CA SER A 46 -0.44 4.94 21.99
C SER A 46 1.07 4.68 22.12
N GLU A 47 1.50 4.04 23.21
CA GLU A 47 2.86 3.52 23.36
C GLU A 47 2.98 2.16 22.68
N ILE A 48 4.21 1.84 22.23
CA ILE A 48 4.55 0.50 21.74
C ILE A 48 4.28 -0.48 22.88
N SER A 49 3.36 -1.41 22.67
CA SER A 49 2.95 -2.36 23.69
C SER A 49 4.14 -3.19 24.18
N ARG A 50 4.11 -3.67 25.43
CA ARG A 50 5.00 -4.79 25.85
C ARG A 50 4.83 -6.04 24.98
N LYS A 51 3.74 -6.11 24.20
CA LYS A 51 3.49 -7.09 23.15
C LYS A 51 3.92 -6.61 21.75
N ALA A 52 4.89 -5.71 21.63
CA ALA A 52 5.39 -5.17 20.36
C ALA A 52 5.79 -6.26 19.33
N HIS A 53 6.19 -7.43 19.83
CA HIS A 53 6.50 -8.59 18.99
C HIS A 53 5.27 -9.16 18.25
N LEU A 54 4.05 -8.90 18.75
CA LEU A 54 2.81 -9.35 18.13
C LEU A 54 2.35 -8.35 17.08
N LYS A 55 2.54 -8.70 15.81
CA LYS A 55 2.00 -7.94 14.68
C LYS A 55 0.50 -8.19 14.56
N LYS A 56 -0.29 -7.12 14.42
CA LYS A 56 -1.72 -7.19 14.11
C LYS A 56 -1.99 -6.67 12.71
N SER A 57 -2.90 -7.34 12.00
CA SER A 57 -3.40 -6.83 10.73
C SER A 57 -4.22 -5.57 10.96
N PHE A 58 -4.05 -4.57 10.11
CA PHE A 58 -4.86 -3.35 10.15
C PHE A 58 -5.36 -3.00 8.75
N THR A 59 -6.43 -2.22 8.71
CA THR A 59 -6.90 -1.54 7.50
C THR A 59 -7.26 -0.12 7.90
N ILE A 60 -6.67 0.86 7.25
CA ILE A 60 -6.88 2.27 7.56
C ILE A 60 -7.30 3.04 6.31
N PRO A 61 -8.24 3.99 6.43
CA PRO A 61 -8.62 4.84 5.33
C PRO A 61 -7.50 5.84 5.02
N VAL A 62 -7.29 6.09 3.73
CA VAL A 62 -6.23 6.96 3.22
C VAL A 62 -6.74 7.79 2.05
N VAL A 63 -6.04 8.88 1.78
CA VAL A 63 -6.30 9.77 0.65
C VAL A 63 -5.00 10.07 -0.08
N ILE A 64 -5.07 10.16 -1.41
CA ILE A 64 -3.94 10.59 -2.23
C ILE A 64 -3.82 12.11 -2.14
N VAL A 65 -2.65 12.58 -1.73
CA VAL A 65 -2.36 14.01 -1.54
C VAL A 65 -1.36 14.50 -2.58
N GLN A 66 -1.14 15.83 -2.62
CA GLN A 66 -0.20 16.42 -3.55
C GLN A 66 1.24 15.89 -3.30
N PRO A 67 2.02 15.59 -4.37
CA PRO A 67 3.38 15.05 -4.24
C PRO A 67 4.33 15.85 -3.34
N ARG A 68 4.12 17.17 -3.26
CA ARG A 68 4.91 18.08 -2.41
C ARG A 68 4.94 17.67 -0.93
N TYR A 69 3.87 17.06 -0.41
CA TYR A 69 3.81 16.62 0.99
C TYR A 69 4.75 15.46 1.30
N CYS A 70 5.10 14.66 0.28
CA CYS A 70 6.05 13.58 0.42
C CYS A 70 7.47 13.97 -0.03
N PHE A 71 7.76 15.26 -0.26
CA PHE A 71 9.02 15.71 -0.86
C PHE A 71 9.39 14.95 -2.15
N VAL A 72 8.38 14.41 -2.85
CA VAL A 72 8.58 13.74 -4.14
C VAL A 72 8.67 14.85 -5.17
N ILE A 73 9.90 15.29 -5.43
CA ILE A 73 10.21 16.30 -6.44
C ILE A 73 9.76 15.77 -7.81
N ASN A 74 9.02 16.62 -8.52
CA ASN A 74 8.28 16.53 -9.81
C ASN A 74 8.71 15.59 -10.95
N ASN A 75 9.65 14.66 -10.79
CA ASN A 75 10.22 13.89 -11.89
C ASN A 75 10.10 12.36 -11.78
N ARG A 76 9.27 11.85 -10.86
CA ARG A 76 8.97 10.41 -10.75
C ARG A 76 7.51 10.13 -11.04
N THR A 77 7.20 9.93 -12.32
CA THR A 77 5.86 9.82 -12.93
C THR A 77 4.98 8.73 -12.33
N TYR A 78 5.55 7.78 -11.59
CA TYR A 78 4.86 6.59 -11.08
C TYR A 78 4.81 6.53 -9.56
N LEU A 79 5.09 7.63 -8.88
CA LEU A 79 4.98 7.71 -7.43
C LEU A 79 3.74 8.51 -7.02
N MET A 80 3.10 8.09 -5.94
CA MET A 80 1.91 8.71 -5.37
C MET A 80 2.19 9.03 -3.91
N CYS A 81 1.77 10.21 -3.46
CA CYS A 81 1.82 10.58 -2.05
C CYS A 81 0.48 10.27 -1.40
N VAL A 82 0.50 9.57 -0.27
CA VAL A 82 -0.71 9.09 0.42
C VAL A 82 -0.64 9.51 1.88
N SER A 83 -1.75 10.01 2.41
CA SER A 83 -1.90 10.35 3.83
C SER A 83 -3.03 9.54 4.43
N SER A 84 -2.95 9.25 5.73
CA SER A 84 -4.11 8.78 6.49
C SER A 84 -5.18 9.88 6.55
N THR A 85 -6.46 9.52 6.44
CA THR A 85 -7.57 10.46 6.67
C THR A 85 -7.94 10.58 8.15
N THR A 86 -7.48 9.67 8.99
CA THR A 86 -7.84 9.60 10.42
C THR A 86 -6.81 10.22 11.36
N LYS A 87 -5.64 10.64 10.86
CA LYS A 87 -4.58 11.25 11.69
C LYS A 87 -4.21 12.65 11.20
N LEU A 88 -4.93 13.65 11.70
CA LEU A 88 -4.35 14.97 12.01
C LEU A 88 -3.84 15.06 13.46
N SER A 89 -4.11 14.05 14.30
CA SER A 89 -3.79 14.07 15.73
C SER A 89 -2.60 13.18 16.10
N SER A 90 -1.74 13.76 16.94
CA SER A 90 -0.58 13.16 17.61
C SER A 90 -0.98 12.04 18.58
N SER A 91 -1.53 10.93 18.07
CA SER A 91 -1.64 9.68 18.82
C SER A 91 -0.39 8.84 18.55
N GLY A 92 0.47 8.78 19.57
CA GLY A 92 1.89 8.44 19.58
C GLY A 92 2.31 7.03 19.15
N CYS A 93 1.42 6.25 18.54
CA CYS A 93 1.84 4.95 18.03
C CYS A 93 2.21 5.04 16.54
N PRO A 94 3.41 4.57 16.14
CA PRO A 94 3.77 4.43 14.74
C PRO A 94 2.87 3.36 14.14
N MET A 95 1.75 3.78 13.55
CA MET A 95 0.99 2.91 12.69
C MET A 95 1.65 2.99 11.33
N ASP A 96 2.35 1.92 10.95
CA ASP A 96 2.90 1.81 9.62
C ASP A 96 1.76 1.99 8.61
N ILE A 97 1.98 2.80 7.59
CA ILE A 97 1.12 2.72 6.42
C ILE A 97 1.38 1.36 5.78
N GLY A 98 0.30 0.62 5.53
CA GLY A 98 0.35 -0.75 5.04
C GLY A 98 1.04 -0.89 3.69
N GLY A 99 1.34 -2.12 3.30
CA GLY A 99 2.11 -2.41 2.08
C GLY A 99 1.34 -2.17 0.78
N LEU A 100 0.00 -2.13 0.85
CA LEU A 100 -0.87 -2.07 -0.33
C LEU A 100 -1.76 -0.84 -0.27
N LEU A 101 -1.91 -0.13 -1.38
CA LEU A 101 -2.97 0.87 -1.56
C LEU A 101 -4.10 0.25 -2.38
N VAL A 102 -5.30 0.23 -1.82
CA VAL A 102 -6.49 -0.35 -2.45
C VAL A 102 -7.54 0.74 -2.66
N ILE A 103 -7.99 0.90 -3.90
CA ILE A 103 -9.05 1.85 -4.30
C ILE A 103 -10.14 1.04 -4.99
N SER A 104 -11.39 1.16 -4.51
CA SER A 104 -12.56 0.42 -4.99
C SER A 104 -12.29 -1.08 -5.22
N LYS A 105 -11.66 -1.75 -4.24
CA LYS A 105 -11.28 -3.19 -4.28
C LYS A 105 -10.25 -3.57 -5.35
N ARG A 106 -9.51 -2.61 -5.90
CA ARG A 106 -8.39 -2.88 -6.82
C ARG A 106 -7.08 -2.39 -6.24
N LEU A 107 -6.01 -3.11 -6.53
CA LEU A 107 -4.66 -2.72 -6.14
C LEU A 107 -4.24 -1.50 -6.97
N ALA A 108 -4.01 -0.36 -6.32
CA ALA A 108 -3.61 0.88 -6.95
C ALA A 108 -2.11 1.18 -6.80
N GLY A 109 -1.50 0.72 -5.71
CA GLY A 109 -0.07 0.91 -5.51
C GLY A 109 0.54 0.02 -4.43
N LEU A 110 1.86 0.02 -4.41
CA LEU A 110 2.69 -0.69 -3.44
C LEU A 110 3.48 0.32 -2.63
N ASN A 111 3.48 0.19 -1.29
CA ASN A 111 4.19 1.12 -0.42
C ASN A 111 5.69 1.04 -0.69
N LEU A 112 6.31 2.21 -0.83
CA LEU A 112 7.76 2.33 -1.03
C LEU A 112 8.44 2.75 0.27
N LEU A 113 7.94 3.81 0.90
CA LEU A 113 8.49 4.35 2.14
C LEU A 113 7.46 5.26 2.83
N THR A 114 7.65 5.44 4.13
CA THR A 114 6.86 6.35 4.97
C THR A 114 7.72 7.53 5.43
N ILE A 115 7.17 8.74 5.32
CA ILE A 115 7.80 10.02 5.63
C ILE A 115 7.11 10.64 6.84
N ASN A 116 7.90 10.99 7.86
CA ASN A 116 7.47 11.72 9.05
C ASN A 116 6.21 11.13 9.72
N ARG A 117 5.98 9.81 9.56
CA ARG A 117 4.82 9.05 10.09
C ARG A 117 3.44 9.57 9.67
N ALA A 118 3.37 10.54 8.75
CA ALA A 118 2.14 11.18 8.30
C ALA A 118 1.83 10.88 6.84
N PHE A 119 2.87 10.78 6.01
CA PHE A 119 2.77 10.57 4.58
C PHE A 119 3.50 9.30 4.16
N SER A 120 3.05 8.65 3.10
CA SER A 120 3.78 7.55 2.47
C SER A 120 3.80 7.69 0.96
N VAL A 121 4.91 7.26 0.39
CA VAL A 121 5.11 7.20 -1.05
C VAL A 121 4.74 5.80 -1.52
N PHE A 122 3.83 5.71 -2.46
CA PHE A 122 3.46 4.47 -3.13
C PHE A 122 3.94 4.46 -4.57
N THR A 123 4.45 3.32 -5.04
CA THR A 123 4.61 3.07 -6.47
C THR A 123 3.23 2.77 -7.08
N SER A 124 2.79 3.55 -8.07
CA SER A 124 1.57 3.27 -8.84
C SER A 124 1.73 1.99 -9.64
N ILE A 125 0.73 1.10 -9.58
CA ILE A 125 0.80 -0.18 -10.30
C ILE A 125 0.47 -0.03 -11.79
N SER A 126 -0.31 0.99 -12.15
CA SER A 126 -0.86 1.14 -13.51
C SER A 126 0.18 1.11 -14.63
N PRO A 127 1.36 1.77 -14.52
CA PRO A 127 2.37 1.77 -15.58
C PRO A 127 3.03 0.41 -15.76
N TYR A 128 2.96 -0.45 -14.74
CA TYR A 128 3.56 -1.78 -14.75
C TYR A 128 2.61 -2.86 -15.26
N ILE A 129 1.33 -2.58 -15.48
CA ILE A 129 0.35 -3.58 -15.94
C ILE A 129 0.78 -4.30 -17.23
N PRO A 130 1.28 -3.61 -18.28
CA PRO A 130 1.75 -4.28 -19.49
C PRO A 130 2.90 -5.26 -19.21
N TRP A 131 3.88 -4.83 -18.40
CA TRP A 131 5.00 -5.69 -17.98
C TRP A 131 4.52 -6.86 -17.12
N ILE A 132 3.60 -6.64 -16.17
CA ILE A 132 3.04 -7.70 -15.31
C ILE A 132 2.35 -8.75 -16.17
N LYS A 133 1.52 -8.33 -17.13
CA LYS A 133 0.85 -9.26 -18.06
C LYS A 133 1.88 -10.02 -18.90
N SER A 134 2.88 -9.33 -19.45
CA SER A 134 3.93 -9.97 -20.24
C SER A 134 4.68 -11.01 -19.40
N ALA A 135 5.17 -10.65 -18.21
CA ALA A 135 6.01 -11.49 -17.37
C ALA A 135 5.24 -12.66 -16.72
N ALA A 136 4.01 -12.43 -16.25
CA ALA A 136 3.22 -13.44 -15.55
C ALA A 136 2.66 -14.52 -16.50
N PHE A 137 2.44 -14.17 -17.77
CA PHE A 137 1.85 -15.06 -18.77
C PHE A 137 2.83 -15.47 -19.87
N ARG A 138 4.16 -15.31 -19.66
CA ARG A 138 5.13 -15.89 -20.60
C ARG A 138 4.98 -17.41 -20.61
N PRO A 139 4.78 -18.04 -21.79
CA PRO A 139 4.92 -19.49 -21.89
C PRO A 139 6.37 -19.85 -21.58
N HIS A 140 6.55 -20.71 -20.58
CA HIS A 140 7.82 -21.37 -20.36
C HIS A 140 7.83 -22.59 -21.30
N TYR A 141 8.56 -22.49 -22.40
CA TYR A 141 8.93 -23.63 -23.23
C TYR A 141 10.03 -24.43 -22.54
#